data_AF-A0A3L7YKQ9-F1
#
_entry.id   AF-A0A3L7YKQ9-F1
#
_cell.length_a   1.000
_cell.length_b   1.000
_cell.length_c   1.000
_cell.angle_alpha   90.00
_cell.angle_beta   90.00
_cell.angle_gamma   90.00
#
_symmetry.space_group_name_H-M   'P 1'
#
loop_
_entity.id
_entity.type
_entity.pdbx_description
1 polymer ?
#
loop_
_entity_poly.entity_id
_entity_poly.type
_entity_poly.pdbx_seq_one_letter_code
_entity_poly.pdbx_strand_id
1 'polypeptide(L)'
;MPRKVRGSDVQGLVFFLAVIIHGCGLPILGSRQSSAIGSGRYRADVWADNWLALYSGTSLVGEDSFPITTERSFNAETIFFDAELPLALNLVAKDFKENDTGLEYIGKPNQQVGDGGVILQVTDTQTGKVVAVTDGKTRCLVIHRAPLRPACASLKNPSLDDCGATVGEEPPGWKLPSFNVTSWPEAKVYSEADVGVKDGYLAIKWNRSAKLVWSGDLKQDNTILCRVPVVTSIP
;
A
#
# COMPACT_ATOMS: atom_id res chain seq x y z
N MET A 1 -71.75 23.84 -74.36
CA MET A 1 -72.17 25.26 -74.27
C MET A 1 -72.15 25.68 -72.80
N PRO A 2 -71.86 26.96 -72.47
CA PRO A 2 -70.66 27.34 -71.72
C PRO A 2 -70.92 27.84 -70.29
N ARG A 3 -69.91 27.81 -69.41
CA ARG A 3 -69.25 29.03 -68.87
C ARG A 3 -68.10 28.73 -67.90
N LYS A 4 -67.07 29.54 -68.07
CA LYS A 4 -65.82 29.71 -67.34
C LYS A 4 -66.03 30.77 -66.26
N VAL A 5 -65.51 30.59 -65.04
CA VAL A 5 -65.03 31.70 -64.18
C VAL A 5 -63.85 31.21 -63.32
N ARG A 6 -62.86 32.10 -63.18
CA ARG A 6 -61.57 31.96 -62.48
C ARG A 6 -61.66 32.27 -60.98
N GLY A 7 -60.71 31.72 -60.24
CA GLY A 7 -59.80 32.47 -59.36
C GLY A 7 -60.21 32.61 -57.90
N SER A 8 -59.30 32.25 -56.98
CA SER A 8 -58.61 33.16 -56.04
C SER A 8 -57.85 32.33 -54.99
N ASP A 9 -56.54 32.55 -54.91
CA ASP A 9 -55.68 32.16 -53.79
C ASP A 9 -56.13 32.83 -52.49
N VAL A 10 -56.13 32.08 -51.38
CA VAL A 10 -55.94 32.64 -50.03
C VAL A 10 -55.10 31.65 -49.22
N GLN A 11 -53.88 32.08 -48.88
CA GLN A 11 -53.00 31.41 -47.92
C GLN A 11 -53.65 31.41 -46.53
N GLY A 12 -53.87 30.21 -45.98
CA GLY A 12 -54.37 30.00 -44.62
C GLY A 12 -53.32 29.27 -43.77
N LEU A 13 -52.69 30.02 -42.89
CA LEU A 13 -51.76 29.58 -41.85
C LEU A 13 -52.49 28.65 -40.86
N VAL A 14 -52.13 27.36 -40.80
CA VAL A 14 -52.68 26.43 -39.80
C VAL A 14 -51.63 26.14 -38.74
N PHE A 15 -51.91 26.64 -37.53
CA PHE A 15 -51.21 26.31 -36.30
C PHE A 15 -51.35 24.82 -35.98
N PHE A 16 -50.23 24.10 -35.86
CA PHE A 16 -50.22 22.78 -35.24
C PHE A 16 -50.19 22.92 -33.71
N LEU A 17 -51.28 22.49 -33.06
CA LEU A 17 -51.33 22.27 -31.62
C LEU A 17 -50.36 21.13 -31.24
N ALA A 18 -49.45 21.42 -30.30
CA ALA A 18 -48.63 20.42 -29.63
C ALA A 18 -49.48 19.57 -28.70
N VAL A 19 -49.52 18.26 -28.93
CA VAL A 19 -50.02 17.27 -27.96
C VAL A 19 -48.82 16.78 -27.15
N ILE A 20 -48.78 17.14 -25.88
CA ILE A 20 -47.79 16.69 -24.89
C ILE A 20 -48.14 15.25 -24.52
N ILE A 21 -47.41 14.29 -25.07
CA ILE A 21 -47.44 12.90 -24.61
C ILE A 21 -46.58 12.84 -23.35
N HIS A 22 -47.22 12.54 -22.21
CA HIS A 22 -46.56 12.35 -20.92
C HIS A 22 -45.51 11.24 -21.02
N GLY A 23 -44.24 11.62 -20.83
CA GLY A 23 -43.12 10.70 -20.78
C GLY A 23 -43.20 9.80 -19.56
N CYS A 24 -43.43 8.51 -19.79
CA CYS A 24 -43.08 7.47 -18.83
C CYS A 24 -41.56 7.22 -18.97
N GLY A 25 -40.77 8.10 -18.36
CA GLY A 25 -39.32 7.93 -18.24
C GLY A 25 -39.02 6.91 -17.15
N LEU A 26 -38.76 5.67 -17.56
CA LEU A 26 -38.09 4.70 -16.70
C LEU A 26 -36.77 5.31 -16.22
N PRO A 27 -36.40 5.18 -14.92
CA PRO A 27 -35.07 5.58 -14.47
C PRO A 27 -34.07 4.69 -15.20
N ILE A 28 -33.17 5.30 -15.97
CA ILE A 28 -31.99 4.63 -16.51
C ILE A 28 -31.22 4.15 -15.28
N LEU A 29 -31.25 2.84 -15.02
CA LEU A 29 -30.35 2.21 -14.06
C LEU A 29 -28.93 2.61 -14.46
N GLY A 30 -28.28 3.39 -13.59
CA GLY A 30 -26.86 3.66 -13.72
C GLY A 30 -26.11 2.34 -13.88
N SER A 31 -25.40 2.19 -14.99
CA SER A 31 -24.48 1.09 -15.20
C SER A 31 -23.49 1.08 -14.04
N ARG A 32 -23.53 0.05 -13.20
CA ARG A 32 -22.38 -0.29 -12.34
C ARG A 32 -21.19 -0.42 -13.28
N GLN A 33 -20.18 0.45 -13.12
CA GLN A 33 -18.89 0.22 -13.75
C GLN A 33 -18.39 -1.14 -13.25
N SER A 34 -18.38 -2.12 -14.14
CA SER A 34 -17.62 -3.35 -13.92
C SER A 34 -16.17 -2.92 -13.79
N SER A 35 -15.58 -3.11 -12.61
CA SER A 35 -14.14 -3.10 -12.45
C SER A 35 -13.57 -4.07 -13.48
N ALA A 36 -12.89 -3.56 -14.51
CA ALA A 36 -12.26 -4.40 -15.51
C ALA A 36 -11.25 -5.30 -14.78
N ILE A 37 -11.46 -6.62 -14.86
CA ILE A 37 -10.46 -7.61 -14.45
C ILE A 37 -9.38 -7.56 -15.53
N GLY A 38 -8.46 -6.62 -15.37
CA GLY A 38 -7.26 -6.51 -16.19
C GLY A 38 -6.06 -6.99 -15.38
N SER A 39 -5.12 -7.65 -16.04
CA SER A 39 -3.78 -7.86 -15.49
C SER A 39 -2.84 -6.76 -15.96
N GLY A 40 -1.94 -6.34 -15.07
CA GLY A 40 -0.90 -5.37 -15.35
C GLY A 40 0.47 -5.91 -14.93
N ARG A 41 1.53 -5.32 -15.50
CA ARG A 41 2.91 -5.55 -15.08
C ARG A 41 3.38 -4.35 -14.28
N TYR A 42 4.01 -4.62 -13.15
CA TYR A 42 4.39 -3.63 -12.16
C TYR A 42 5.86 -3.76 -11.80
N ARG A 43 6.47 -2.63 -11.44
CA ARG A 43 7.78 -2.54 -10.80
C ARG A 43 7.60 -1.99 -9.39
N ALA A 44 7.99 -2.75 -8.37
CA ALA A 44 8.12 -2.27 -7.01
C ALA A 44 9.58 -1.92 -6.74
N ASP A 45 9.82 -0.67 -6.32
CA ASP A 45 11.10 -0.27 -5.73
C ASP A 45 10.86 -0.19 -4.20
N VAL A 46 11.69 -0.86 -3.41
CA VAL A 46 11.51 -0.96 -1.96
C VAL A 46 12.85 -0.94 -1.22
N TRP A 47 12.88 -0.32 -0.04
CA TRP A 47 13.99 -0.36 0.90
C TRP A 47 13.45 -0.59 2.31
N ALA A 48 14.11 -1.46 3.06
CA ALA A 48 13.74 -1.77 4.45
C ALA A 48 14.99 -1.80 5.34
N ASP A 49 14.83 -1.30 6.56
CA ASP A 49 15.72 -1.57 7.67
C ASP A 49 15.05 -2.66 8.54
N ASN A 50 15.32 -3.95 8.36
CA ASN A 50 16.33 -4.59 7.49
C ASN A 50 15.78 -5.52 6.40
N TRP A 51 14.53 -5.96 6.51
CA TRP A 51 14.02 -7.01 5.64
C TRP A 51 12.55 -6.83 5.31
N LEU A 52 12.18 -7.32 4.12
CA LEU A 52 10.82 -7.27 3.64
C LEU A 52 10.39 -8.55 2.89
N ALA A 53 9.08 -8.77 2.86
CA ALA A 53 8.41 -9.57 1.84
C ALA A 53 7.16 -8.85 1.34
N LEU A 54 7.06 -8.73 0.03
CA LEU A 54 5.97 -8.08 -0.68
C LEU A 54 5.06 -9.13 -1.35
N TYR A 55 3.76 -8.95 -1.18
CA TYR A 55 2.73 -9.81 -1.75
C TYR A 55 1.72 -9.01 -2.56
N SER A 56 1.22 -9.61 -3.63
CA SER A 56 0.01 -9.18 -4.34
C SER A 56 -1.10 -10.18 -4.05
N GLY A 57 -2.13 -9.75 -3.31
CA GLY A 57 -3.04 -10.65 -2.64
C GLY A 57 -2.25 -11.60 -1.73
N THR A 58 -2.43 -12.90 -1.93
CA THR A 58 -1.72 -13.96 -1.21
C THR A 58 -0.43 -14.42 -1.88
N SER A 59 -0.13 -13.97 -3.10
CA SER A 59 1.05 -14.40 -3.85
C SER A 59 2.27 -13.58 -3.46
N LEU A 60 3.34 -14.25 -3.03
CA LEU A 60 4.65 -13.60 -2.82
C LEU A 60 5.17 -13.12 -4.17
N VAL A 61 5.46 -11.83 -4.29
CA VAL A 61 5.99 -11.24 -5.54
C VAL A 61 7.45 -10.85 -5.44
N GLY A 62 7.97 -10.70 -4.22
CA GLY A 62 9.40 -10.54 -3.95
C GLY A 62 9.68 -10.39 -2.47
N GLU A 63 10.93 -10.61 -2.09
CA GLU A 63 11.46 -10.46 -0.73
C GLU A 63 12.89 -9.94 -0.82
N ASP A 64 13.45 -9.52 0.31
CA ASP A 64 14.85 -9.12 0.38
C ASP A 64 15.78 -10.24 -0.07
N SER A 65 16.78 -9.92 -0.87
CA SER A 65 17.75 -10.87 -1.40
C SER A 65 18.67 -11.45 -0.32
N PHE A 66 18.79 -10.78 0.83
CA PHE A 66 19.54 -11.26 1.98
C PHE A 66 18.61 -11.78 3.07
N PRO A 67 18.99 -12.85 3.78
CA PRO A 67 18.22 -13.32 4.93
C PRO A 67 18.13 -12.25 6.02
N ILE A 68 17.01 -12.19 6.75
CA ILE A 68 16.84 -11.35 7.95
C ILE A 68 17.89 -11.60 9.04
N THR A 69 18.67 -12.68 8.98
CA THR A 69 19.80 -12.91 9.90
C THR A 69 21.08 -12.18 9.50
N THR A 70 21.06 -11.41 8.41
CA THR A 70 22.21 -10.63 7.93
C THR A 70 22.28 -9.31 8.67
N GLU A 71 23.29 -9.14 9.53
CA GLU A 71 23.56 -7.86 10.19
C GLU A 71 23.78 -6.76 9.13
N ARG A 72 23.14 -5.60 9.31
CA ARG A 72 23.33 -4.41 8.45
C ARG A 72 22.99 -4.63 6.97
N SER A 73 21.98 -5.45 6.67
CA SER A 73 21.40 -5.49 5.33
C SER A 73 20.59 -4.22 5.09
N PHE A 74 21.14 -3.30 4.31
CA PHE A 74 20.49 -2.02 3.95
C PHE A 74 20.26 -1.94 2.43
N ASN A 75 19.90 -3.06 1.83
CA ASN A 75 19.68 -3.18 0.40
C ASN A 75 18.34 -2.55 -0.02
N ALA A 76 18.27 -2.13 -1.28
CA ALA A 76 17.02 -1.82 -1.92
C ALA A 76 16.74 -2.87 -2.99
N GLU A 77 15.49 -3.28 -3.09
CA GLU A 77 15.03 -4.26 -4.07
C GLU A 77 14.25 -3.57 -5.18
N THR A 78 14.45 -4.03 -6.42
CA THR A 78 13.64 -3.69 -7.58
C THR A 78 12.99 -4.95 -8.10
N ILE A 79 11.69 -5.08 -7.87
CA ILE A 79 10.91 -6.30 -8.11
C ILE A 79 9.95 -6.07 -9.27
N PHE A 80 9.93 -6.96 -10.25
CA PHE A 80 8.94 -6.94 -11.33
C PHE A 80 7.94 -8.07 -11.15
N PHE A 81 6.65 -7.77 -11.23
CA PHE A 81 5.60 -8.77 -11.05
C PHE A 81 4.35 -8.44 -11.89
N ASP A 82 3.60 -9.49 -12.22
CA ASP A 82 2.29 -9.35 -12.85
C ASP A 82 1.20 -9.52 -11.78
N ALA A 83 0.13 -8.72 -11.86
CA ALA A 83 -0.98 -8.79 -10.92
C ALA A 83 -2.30 -8.36 -11.55
N GLU A 84 -3.40 -8.89 -10.99
CA GLU A 84 -4.76 -8.51 -11.38
C GLU A 84 -5.23 -7.27 -10.61
N LEU A 85 -6.06 -6.46 -11.27
CA LEU A 85 -6.75 -5.33 -10.66
C LEU A 85 -8.06 -5.74 -9.97
N PRO A 86 -8.44 -5.09 -8.87
CA PRO A 86 -7.67 -4.05 -8.15
C PRO A 86 -6.48 -4.65 -7.39
N LEU A 87 -5.36 -3.93 -7.38
CA LEU A 87 -4.17 -4.35 -6.64
C LEU A 87 -4.48 -4.44 -5.13
N ALA A 88 -4.01 -5.51 -4.51
CA ALA A 88 -4.03 -5.68 -3.06
C ALA A 88 -2.60 -5.95 -2.58
N LEU A 89 -1.90 -4.91 -2.14
CA LEU A 89 -0.48 -5.03 -1.78
C LEU A 89 -0.32 -5.21 -0.27
N ASN A 90 0.34 -6.30 0.11
CA ASN A 90 0.64 -6.63 1.50
C ASN A 90 2.15 -6.68 1.70
N LEU A 91 2.62 -6.13 2.80
CA LEU A 91 4.03 -6.04 3.15
C LEU A 91 4.23 -6.67 4.52
N VAL A 92 5.20 -7.58 4.63
CA VAL A 92 5.81 -7.97 5.90
C VAL A 92 7.13 -7.22 5.97
N ALA A 93 7.35 -6.46 7.04
CA ALA A 93 8.63 -5.79 7.27
C ALA A 93 9.17 -6.16 8.65
N LYS A 94 10.49 -6.35 8.72
CA LYS A 94 11.21 -6.79 9.92
C LYS A 94 12.47 -5.96 10.11
N ASP A 95 12.62 -5.43 11.31
CA ASP A 95 13.88 -4.95 11.84
C ASP A 95 14.76 -6.14 12.28
N PHE A 96 16.08 -6.00 12.20
CA PHE A 96 16.99 -7.07 12.64
C PHE A 96 16.89 -7.27 14.15
N LYS A 97 17.00 -8.53 14.57
CA LYS A 97 17.16 -8.91 15.97
C LYS A 97 17.88 -10.25 16.03
N GLU A 98 18.72 -10.43 17.05
CA GLU A 98 19.44 -11.69 17.24
C GLU A 98 18.54 -12.77 17.84
N ASN A 99 17.60 -12.37 18.70
CA ASN A 99 16.56 -13.23 19.26
C ASN A 99 15.34 -12.40 19.70
N ASP A 100 14.37 -13.04 20.34
CA ASP A 100 13.09 -12.41 20.74
C ASP A 100 13.22 -11.28 21.78
N THR A 101 14.40 -11.03 22.35
CA THR A 101 14.62 -9.82 23.15
C THR A 101 14.48 -8.53 22.33
N GLY A 102 14.52 -8.61 20.99
CA GLY A 102 14.53 -7.45 20.09
C GLY A 102 15.85 -6.69 20.10
N LEU A 103 16.90 -7.29 20.67
CA LEU A 103 18.23 -6.72 20.68
C LEU A 103 19.07 -7.22 19.51
N GLU A 104 19.94 -6.35 19.06
CA GLU A 104 20.98 -6.62 18.10
C GLU A 104 22.33 -6.78 18.81
N TYR A 105 23.21 -7.60 18.24
CA TYR A 105 24.62 -7.69 18.66
C TYR A 105 24.78 -8.06 20.14
N ILE A 106 24.04 -9.06 20.60
CA ILE A 106 23.96 -9.41 22.03
C ILE A 106 25.35 -9.80 22.56
N GLY A 107 25.75 -9.17 23.66
CA GLY A 107 27.06 -9.35 24.29
C GLY A 107 28.23 -8.65 23.58
N LYS A 108 28.01 -7.98 22.44
CA LYS A 108 29.05 -7.19 21.75
C LYS A 108 29.06 -5.73 22.27
N PRO A 109 30.16 -4.97 22.05
CA PRO A 109 30.23 -3.55 22.47
C PRO A 109 29.18 -2.63 21.86
N ASN A 110 28.56 -3.03 20.75
CA ASN A 110 27.51 -2.31 20.04
C ASN A 110 26.10 -2.92 20.24
N GLN A 111 25.88 -3.64 21.35
CA GLN A 111 24.54 -4.13 21.71
C GLN A 111 23.54 -2.97 21.78
N GLN A 112 22.42 -3.10 21.08
CA GLN A 112 21.42 -2.03 20.97
C GLN A 112 20.02 -2.58 20.71
N VAL A 113 19.02 -1.70 20.84
CA VAL A 113 17.70 -1.93 20.25
C VAL A 113 17.79 -1.52 18.79
N GLY A 114 17.26 -2.34 17.89
CA GLY A 114 17.23 -2.04 16.47
C GLY A 114 16.41 -0.80 16.12
N ASP A 115 16.45 -0.43 14.84
CA ASP A 115 15.72 0.68 14.26
C ASP A 115 15.15 0.29 12.90
N GLY A 116 13.84 0.07 12.88
CA GLY A 116 13.11 -0.27 11.67
C GLY A 116 12.90 0.91 10.74
N GLY A 117 12.26 0.60 9.61
CA GLY A 117 11.79 1.59 8.65
C GLY A 117 11.59 0.96 7.30
N VAL A 118 10.55 1.38 6.57
CA VAL A 118 10.32 0.87 5.21
C VAL A 118 9.75 1.95 4.30
N ILE A 119 10.19 1.94 3.05
CA ILE A 119 9.62 2.74 1.97
C ILE A 119 9.38 1.86 0.75
N LEU A 120 8.24 2.03 0.10
CA LEU A 120 7.86 1.29 -1.10
C LEU A 120 7.15 2.22 -2.08
N GLN A 121 7.45 2.04 -3.37
CA GLN A 121 6.66 2.59 -4.47
C GLN A 121 6.41 1.50 -5.52
N VAL A 122 5.21 1.48 -6.11
CA VAL A 122 4.86 0.58 -7.21
C VAL A 122 4.50 1.40 -8.44
N THR A 123 5.15 1.09 -9.55
CA THR A 123 4.95 1.74 -10.85
C THR A 123 4.35 0.75 -11.84
N ASP A 124 3.27 1.15 -12.52
CA ASP A 124 2.76 0.43 -13.68
C ASP A 124 3.77 0.58 -14.84
N THR A 125 4.28 -0.54 -15.35
CA THR A 125 5.37 -0.50 -16.34
C THR A 125 4.90 -0.06 -17.73
N GLN A 126 3.61 -0.17 -18.04
CA GLN A 126 3.07 0.26 -19.34
C GLN A 126 2.88 1.77 -19.38
N THR A 127 2.38 2.35 -18.28
CA THR A 127 2.06 3.78 -18.21
C THR A 127 3.16 4.62 -17.58
N GLY A 128 4.08 4.01 -16.84
CA GLY A 128 5.11 4.69 -16.06
C GLY A 128 4.56 5.42 -14.83
N LYS A 129 3.28 5.22 -14.48
CA LYS A 129 2.63 5.89 -13.35
C LYS A 129 2.85 5.13 -12.06
N VAL A 130 3.12 5.86 -10.98
CA VAL A 130 3.13 5.31 -9.62
C VAL A 130 1.69 5.06 -9.18
N VAL A 131 1.38 3.79 -8.88
CA VAL A 131 0.03 3.31 -8.56
C VAL A 131 -0.15 2.93 -7.10
N ALA A 132 0.93 2.75 -6.34
CA ALA A 132 0.87 2.54 -4.89
C ALA A 132 2.16 3.05 -4.23
N VAL A 133 2.05 3.53 -3.00
CA VAL A 133 3.20 3.95 -2.19
C VAL A 133 2.94 3.63 -0.73
N THR A 134 4.00 3.46 0.05
CA THR A 134 3.89 3.65 1.50
C THR A 134 3.73 5.13 1.82
N ASP A 135 2.70 5.46 2.57
CA ASP A 135 2.48 6.77 3.17
C ASP A 135 1.75 6.64 4.52
N GLY A 136 1.32 7.76 5.11
CA GLY A 136 0.55 7.76 6.36
C GLY A 136 -0.82 7.07 6.28
N LYS A 137 -1.28 6.61 5.12
CA LYS A 137 -2.51 5.81 4.96
C LYS A 137 -2.22 4.31 4.91
N THR A 138 -0.95 3.90 4.88
CA THR A 138 -0.54 2.51 5.09
C THR A 138 -1.08 2.08 6.45
N ARG A 139 -1.68 0.88 6.53
CA ARG A 139 -2.20 0.36 7.80
C ARG A 139 -1.37 -0.81 8.25
N CYS A 140 -0.88 -0.78 9.48
CA CYS A 140 0.07 -1.78 9.97
C CYS A 140 -0.38 -2.39 11.30
N LEU A 141 -0.19 -3.70 11.42
CA LEU A 141 -0.32 -4.47 12.65
C LEU A 141 1.07 -4.88 13.12
N VAL A 142 1.37 -4.66 14.40
CA VAL A 142 2.58 -5.17 15.04
C VAL A 142 2.31 -6.58 15.54
N ILE A 143 3.14 -7.54 15.13
CA ILE A 143 3.08 -8.93 15.62
C ILE A 143 4.31 -9.33 16.43
N HIS A 144 5.34 -8.47 16.46
CA HIS A 144 6.45 -8.64 17.39
C HIS A 144 6.87 -7.28 17.92
N ARG A 145 6.73 -7.09 19.23
CA ARG A 145 7.21 -5.90 19.95
C ARG A 145 8.21 -6.31 21.02
N ALA A 146 9.46 -5.91 20.87
CA ALA A 146 10.54 -6.16 21.81
C ALA A 146 11.71 -5.18 21.59
N PRO A 147 12.52 -4.90 22.63
CA PRO A 147 12.30 -5.24 24.03
C PRO A 147 11.16 -4.41 24.60
N LEU A 148 10.36 -4.92 25.53
CA LEU A 148 9.35 -4.10 26.25
C LEU A 148 10.00 -3.18 27.30
N ARG A 149 11.21 -3.52 27.74
CA ARG A 149 12.03 -2.76 28.69
C ARG A 149 13.39 -2.45 28.04
N PRO A 150 13.49 -1.34 27.27
CA PRO A 150 14.70 -1.01 26.49
C PRO A 150 15.99 -0.91 27.31
N ALA A 151 15.89 -0.61 28.61
CA ALA A 151 17.05 -0.57 29.51
C ALA A 151 17.81 -1.91 29.58
N CYS A 152 17.17 -3.04 29.23
CA CYS A 152 17.84 -4.34 29.20
C CYS A 152 19.02 -4.38 28.21
N ALA A 153 19.05 -3.51 27.20
CA ALA A 153 20.17 -3.37 26.26
C ALA A 153 21.50 -2.98 26.93
N SER A 154 21.49 -2.52 28.19
CA SER A 154 22.70 -2.26 28.98
C SER A 154 23.24 -3.46 29.76
N LEU A 155 22.48 -4.57 29.80
CA LEU A 155 22.90 -5.78 30.49
C LEU A 155 23.95 -6.52 29.68
N LYS A 156 24.89 -7.16 30.36
CA LYS A 156 25.94 -7.97 29.73
C LYS A 156 25.37 -9.19 28.99
N ASN A 157 24.36 -9.83 29.58
CA ASN A 157 23.70 -11.03 29.07
C ASN A 157 22.18 -10.88 29.22
N PRO A 158 21.53 -10.05 28.38
CA PRO A 158 20.10 -9.81 28.47
C PRO A 158 19.29 -11.07 28.13
N SER A 159 18.24 -11.32 28.89
CA SER A 159 17.27 -12.39 28.64
C SER A 159 15.88 -11.84 28.32
N LEU A 160 14.96 -12.72 27.90
CA LEU A 160 13.55 -12.36 27.76
C LEU A 160 12.92 -11.92 29.09
N ASP A 161 13.37 -12.45 30.22
CA ASP A 161 12.88 -12.03 31.53
C ASP A 161 13.36 -10.63 31.92
N ASP A 162 14.47 -10.16 31.35
CA ASP A 162 14.97 -8.79 31.53
C ASP A 162 14.32 -7.80 30.56
N CYS A 163 14.15 -8.21 29.31
CA CYS A 163 13.68 -7.34 28.23
C CYS A 163 12.17 -7.35 28.07
N GLY A 164 11.53 -8.51 28.13
CA GLY A 164 10.15 -8.75 27.75
C GLY A 164 9.90 -8.62 26.25
N ALA A 165 8.91 -9.35 25.74
CA ALA A 165 8.45 -9.27 24.36
C ALA A 165 6.94 -9.53 24.30
N THR A 166 6.28 -8.95 23.30
CA THR A 166 4.94 -9.38 22.86
C THR A 166 5.10 -10.00 21.48
N VAL A 167 4.78 -11.28 21.35
CA VAL A 167 4.87 -12.03 20.10
C VAL A 167 3.49 -12.58 19.77
N GLY A 168 3.01 -12.27 18.58
CA GLY A 168 1.74 -12.71 18.03
C GLY A 168 1.92 -13.38 16.68
N GLU A 169 0.92 -14.14 16.29
CA GLU A 169 0.87 -14.81 14.99
C GLU A 169 0.31 -13.86 13.92
N GLU A 170 0.62 -14.13 12.65
CA GLU A 170 -0.05 -13.47 11.54
C GLU A 170 -1.57 -13.82 11.55
N PRO A 171 -2.48 -12.84 11.45
CA PRO A 171 -3.91 -13.15 11.42
C PRO A 171 -4.26 -14.01 10.20
N PRO A 172 -4.99 -15.14 10.36
CA PRO A 172 -5.33 -16.00 9.24
C PRO A 172 -6.01 -15.23 8.10
N GLY A 173 -5.50 -15.40 6.88
CA GLY A 173 -6.06 -14.77 5.69
C GLY A 173 -5.83 -13.26 5.56
N TRP A 174 -4.99 -12.62 6.38
CA TRP A 174 -4.79 -11.16 6.35
C TRP A 174 -4.34 -10.60 4.99
N LYS A 175 -3.70 -11.44 4.17
CA LYS A 175 -3.23 -11.10 2.82
C LYS A 175 -4.34 -11.12 1.76
N LEU A 176 -5.51 -11.68 2.08
CA LEU A 176 -6.64 -11.71 1.14
C LEU A 176 -7.10 -10.28 0.82
N PRO A 177 -7.47 -9.98 -0.44
CA PRO A 177 -8.02 -8.68 -0.81
C PRO A 177 -9.24 -8.28 0.04
N SER A 178 -10.07 -9.25 0.43
CA SER A 178 -11.29 -9.08 1.23
C SER A 178 -11.06 -8.91 2.74
N PHE A 179 -9.83 -9.11 3.23
CA PHE A 179 -9.55 -8.98 4.66
C PHE A 179 -9.68 -7.51 5.10
N ASN A 180 -10.45 -7.28 6.17
CA ASN A 180 -10.70 -5.94 6.68
C ASN A 180 -9.57 -5.48 7.62
N VAL A 181 -8.74 -4.55 7.16
CA VAL A 181 -7.64 -3.95 7.94
C VAL A 181 -8.03 -2.61 8.61
N THR A 182 -9.30 -2.21 8.62
CA THR A 182 -9.73 -0.92 9.19
C THR A 182 -9.47 -0.77 10.69
N SER A 183 -9.34 -1.88 11.42
CA SER A 183 -8.93 -1.89 12.83
C SER A 183 -7.42 -1.71 13.02
N TRP A 184 -6.61 -1.90 11.97
CA TRP A 184 -5.18 -1.70 12.04
C TRP A 184 -4.89 -0.20 12.03
N PRO A 185 -4.03 0.30 12.96
CA PRO A 185 -3.61 1.69 12.96
C PRO A 185 -2.97 2.10 11.64
N GLU A 186 -3.12 3.37 11.30
CA GLU A 186 -2.32 3.98 10.25
C GLU A 186 -0.85 4.06 10.67
N ALA A 187 0.04 3.83 9.72
CA ALA A 187 1.47 3.88 9.87
C ALA A 187 1.91 5.31 10.12
N LYS A 188 2.94 5.48 10.95
CA LYS A 188 3.53 6.79 11.17
C LYS A 188 4.56 7.06 10.07
N VAL A 189 4.56 8.29 9.57
CA VAL A 189 5.59 8.79 8.65
C VAL A 189 6.78 9.28 9.46
N TYR A 190 7.97 8.85 9.05
CA TYR A 190 9.23 9.23 9.66
C TYR A 190 10.11 9.97 8.65
N SER A 191 11.00 10.83 9.14
CA SER A 191 11.99 11.47 8.30
C SER A 191 13.16 10.53 7.99
N GLU A 192 13.94 10.88 6.98
CA GLU A 192 15.20 10.19 6.66
C GLU A 192 16.16 10.15 7.86
N ALA A 193 16.17 11.22 8.67
CA ALA A 193 17.00 11.32 9.86
C ALA A 193 16.47 10.47 11.04
N ASP A 194 15.15 10.32 11.17
CA ASP A 194 14.57 9.46 12.21
C ASP A 194 14.90 7.98 11.96
N VAL A 195 14.91 7.57 10.68
CA VAL A 195 15.20 6.19 10.25
C VAL A 195 16.71 5.93 10.08
N GLY A 196 17.50 6.98 9.82
CA GLY A 196 18.94 6.80 9.54
C GLY A 196 19.20 6.10 8.20
N VAL A 197 18.49 6.52 7.15
CA VAL A 197 18.58 5.92 5.82
C VAL A 197 20.02 5.87 5.28
N LYS A 198 20.33 4.79 4.57
CA LYS A 198 21.68 4.49 4.06
C LYS A 198 21.63 3.61 2.81
N ASP A 199 22.77 3.53 2.14
CA ASP A 199 23.06 2.59 1.06
C ASP A 199 21.95 2.47 0.00
N GLY A 200 21.22 1.35 -0.03
CA GLY A 200 20.22 1.04 -1.04
C GLY A 200 19.14 2.12 -1.18
N TYR A 201 18.77 2.80 -0.08
CA TYR A 201 17.81 3.90 -0.12
C TYR A 201 18.24 5.00 -1.09
N LEU A 202 19.53 5.31 -1.13
CA LEU A 202 20.11 6.40 -1.94
C LEU A 202 20.23 6.03 -3.42
N ALA A 203 20.11 4.74 -3.76
CA ALA A 203 20.16 4.25 -5.14
C ALA A 203 18.82 4.38 -5.88
N ILE A 204 17.72 4.55 -5.14
CA ILE A 204 16.37 4.64 -5.71
C ILE A 204 15.92 6.11 -5.77
N LYS A 205 15.37 6.51 -6.92
CA LYS A 205 14.68 7.80 -7.04
C LYS A 205 13.24 7.66 -6.56
N TRP A 206 13.02 8.01 -5.29
CA TRP A 206 11.70 7.95 -4.67
C TRP A 206 10.74 9.00 -5.23
N ASN A 207 9.50 8.58 -5.49
CA ASN A 207 8.41 9.49 -5.76
C ASN A 207 8.14 10.36 -4.51
N ARG A 208 7.89 11.65 -4.69
CA ARG A 208 7.59 12.59 -3.58
C ARG A 208 6.45 12.15 -2.66
N SER A 209 5.53 11.33 -3.16
CA SER A 209 4.40 10.80 -2.39
C SER A 209 4.76 9.55 -1.59
N ALA A 210 5.82 8.82 -1.97
CA ALA A 210 6.35 7.74 -1.16
C ALA A 210 6.99 8.33 0.10
N LYS A 211 6.72 7.69 1.24
CA LYS A 211 7.23 8.06 2.55
C LYS A 211 7.84 6.85 3.23
N LEU A 212 8.89 7.11 3.99
CA LEU A 212 9.35 6.21 5.02
C LEU A 212 8.27 6.10 6.08
N VAL A 213 7.86 4.87 6.33
CA VAL A 213 6.85 4.55 7.34
C VAL A 213 7.34 3.44 8.23
N TRP A 214 6.75 3.41 9.42
CA TRP A 214 6.76 2.24 10.28
C TRP A 214 5.44 2.21 11.04
N SER A 215 5.30 1.30 12.01
CA SER A 215 4.20 1.37 12.97
C SER A 215 4.44 2.50 14.00
N GLY A 216 3.99 2.32 15.24
CA GLY A 216 4.03 3.38 16.25
C GLY A 216 5.44 3.72 16.75
N ASP A 217 6.36 2.76 16.68
CA ASP A 217 7.68 2.85 17.31
C ASP A 217 8.76 2.21 16.42
N LEU A 218 9.71 3.01 15.92
CA LEU A 218 10.81 2.50 15.08
C LEU A 218 11.67 1.44 15.78
N LYS A 219 11.76 1.46 17.11
CA LYS A 219 12.73 0.66 17.85
C LYS A 219 12.13 -0.62 18.42
N GLN A 220 10.94 -0.50 19.00
CA GLN A 220 10.34 -1.63 19.71
C GLN A 220 9.45 -2.48 18.80
N ASP A 221 8.82 -1.91 17.77
CA ASP A 221 7.92 -2.65 16.89
C ASP A 221 8.72 -3.39 15.82
N ASN A 222 9.31 -4.52 16.17
CA ASN A 222 10.28 -5.20 15.33
C ASN A 222 9.67 -5.87 14.08
N THR A 223 8.49 -6.50 14.18
CA THR A 223 7.84 -7.15 13.02
C THR A 223 6.44 -6.58 12.79
N ILE A 224 6.22 -6.04 11.59
CA ILE A 224 4.97 -5.41 11.19
C ILE A 224 4.40 -6.04 9.92
N LEU A 225 3.08 -6.13 9.88
CA LEU A 225 2.28 -6.52 8.72
C LEU A 225 1.54 -5.29 8.22
N CYS A 226 1.68 -4.92 6.96
CA CYS A 226 1.12 -3.69 6.43
C CYS A 226 0.27 -3.93 5.18
N ARG A 227 -0.88 -3.24 5.09
CA ARG A 227 -1.66 -3.06 3.86
C ARG A 227 -1.28 -1.72 3.24
N VAL A 228 -0.73 -1.78 2.02
CA VAL A 228 -0.29 -0.58 1.29
C VAL A 228 -1.46 0.00 0.48
N PRO A 229 -1.72 1.31 0.56
CA PRO A 229 -2.80 1.94 -0.18
C PRO A 229 -2.46 2.01 -1.68
N VAL A 230 -3.43 1.67 -2.51
CA VAL A 230 -3.38 1.95 -3.95
C VAL A 230 -3.85 3.37 -4.19
N VAL A 231 -3.12 4.12 -5.01
CA VAL A 231 -3.48 5.47 -5.43
C VAL A 231 -4.68 5.36 -6.36
N THR A 232 -5.88 5.68 -5.86
CA THR A 232 -7.15 5.50 -6.56
C THR A 232 -7.40 6.48 -7.71
N SER A 233 -6.49 7.43 -7.95
CA SER A 233 -6.52 8.31 -9.11
C SER A 233 -5.32 7.99 -10.00
N ILE A 234 -5.54 7.13 -10.99
CA ILE A 234 -4.72 7.09 -12.19
C ILE A 234 -5.25 8.26 -13.04
N PRO A 235 -4.56 9.42 -13.13
CA PRO A 235 -4.97 10.47 -14.06
C PRO A 235 -4.94 9.95 -15.50
#